data_AF-A0A7G7BDV6-F1
#
_entry.id   AF-A0A7G7BDV6-F1
#
_cell.length_a   1.000
_cell.length_b   1.000
_cell.length_c   1.000
_cell.angle_alpha   90.00
_cell.angle_beta   90.00
_cell.angle_gamma   90.00
#
_symmetry.space_group_name_H-M   'P 1'
#
loop_
_entity.id
_entity.type
_entity.pdbx_description
1 polymer ?
#
loop_
_entity_poly.entity_id
_entity_poly.type
_entity_poly.pdbx_seq_one_letter_code
_entity_poly.pdbx_strand_id
1 'polypeptide(L)' 'MIEHHNGAIKMAKDEQKSGLNAASKQLADDVVKNQAAEVQQMQGILDRL' A
#
# COMPACT_ATOMS: atom_id res chain seq x y z
N MET A 1 -6.23 11.13 0.71
CA MET A 1 -4.99 10.34 0.53
C MET A 1 -5.09 8.94 1.12
N ILE A 2 -5.64 8.75 2.34
CA ILE A 2 -5.89 7.41 2.90
C ILE A 2 -6.58 6.46 1.90
N GLU A 3 -7.70 6.89 1.30
CA GLU A 3 -8.42 6.06 0.32
C GLU A 3 -7.63 5.76 -0.96
N HIS A 4 -6.85 6.73 -1.45
CA HIS A 4 -5.97 6.53 -2.60
C HIS A 4 -4.91 5.46 -2.29
N HIS A 5 -4.29 5.53 -1.11
CA HIS A 5 -3.32 4.55 -0.64
C HIS A 5 -3.93 3.18 -0.42
N ASN A 6 -5.13 3.09 0.16
CA ASN A 6 -5.87 1.82 0.30
C ASN A 6 -6.14 1.17 -1.07
N GLY A 7 -6.48 1.98 -2.09
CA GLY A 7 -6.62 1.51 -3.46
C GLY A 7 -5.32 0.96 -4.04
N ALA A 8 -4.20 1.66 -3.85
CA ALA A 8 -2.88 1.21 -4.30
C ALA A 8 -2.41 -0.07 -3.57
N ILE A 9 -2.64 -0.18 -2.26
CA ILE A 9 -2.37 -1.39 -1.47
C ILE A 9 -3.15 -2.57 -2.01
N LYS A 10 -4.43 -2.37 -2.36
CA LYS A 10 -5.25 -3.42 -2.96
C LYS A 10 -4.65 -3.92 -4.28
N MET A 11 -4.31 -3.01 -5.19
CA MET A 11 -3.70 -3.37 -6.48
C MET A 11 -2.34 -4.06 -6.30
N ALA A 12 -1.52 -3.59 -5.37
CA ALA A 12 -0.23 -4.20 -5.08
C ALA A 12 -0.38 -5.62 -4.52
N LYS A 13 -1.35 -5.87 -3.63
CA LYS A 13 -1.66 -7.24 -3.17
C LYS A 13 -2.13 -8.15 -4.32
N ASP A 14 -2.91 -7.61 -5.26
CA ASP A 14 -3.34 -8.35 -6.45
C ASP A 14 -2.12 -8.74 -7.32
N GLU A 15 -1.15 -7.84 -7.50
CA GLU A 15 0.13 -8.10 -8.19
C GLU A 15 1.02 -9.11 -7.44
N GLN A 16 1.14 -9.02 -6.11
CA GLN A 16 1.89 -10.00 -5.31
C GLN A 16 1.33 -11.42 -5.48
N LYS A 17 0.01 -11.55 -5.58
CA LYS A 17 -0.67 -12.85 -5.69
C LYS A 17 -0.58 -13.43 -7.11
N SER A 18 -0.80 -12.60 -8.12
CA SER A 18 -1.06 -13.06 -9.50
C SER A 18 0.00 -12.63 -10.51
N GLY A 19 0.89 -11.73 -10.14
CA GLY A 19 1.97 -11.23 -10.98
C GLY A 19 2.99 -12.31 -11.33
N LEU A 20 3.55 -12.20 -12.54
CA LEU A 20 4.56 -13.13 -13.06
C LEU A 20 5.98 -12.55 -13.03
N ASN A 21 6.10 -11.22 -13.00
CA ASN A 21 7.40 -10.55 -12.99
C ASN A 21 7.91 -10.38 -11.56
N ALA A 22 9.07 -10.97 -11.24
CA ALA A 22 9.63 -10.94 -9.90
C ALA A 22 9.93 -9.50 -9.40
N ALA A 23 10.43 -8.63 -10.27
CA ALA A 23 10.70 -7.23 -9.92
C ALA A 23 9.41 -6.46 -9.65
N SER A 24 8.34 -6.71 -10.44
CA SER A 24 7.02 -6.12 -10.18
C SER A 24 6.42 -6.58 -8.86
N LYS A 25 6.58 -7.86 -8.51
CA LYS A 25 6.14 -8.38 -7.20
C LYS A 25 6.91 -7.77 -6.04
N GLN A 26 8.21 -7.55 -6.21
CA GLN A 26 9.03 -6.88 -5.20
C GLN A 26 8.61 -5.41 -5.03
N LEU A 27 8.39 -4.69 -6.14
CA LEU A 27 7.85 -3.33 -6.09
C LEU A 27 6.47 -3.30 -5.39
N ALA A 28 5.62 -4.30 -5.65
CA ALA A 28 4.33 -4.41 -5.00
C ALA A 28 4.45 -4.63 -3.48
N ASP A 29 5.45 -5.40 -3.02
CA ASP A 29 5.76 -5.54 -1.60
C ASP A 29 6.17 -4.20 -0.96
N ASP A 30 7.06 -3.47 -1.61
CA ASP A 30 7.48 -2.13 -1.17
C ASP A 30 6.29 -1.16 -1.09
N VAL A 31 5.39 -1.20 -2.08
CA VAL A 31 4.16 -0.38 -2.10
C VAL A 31 3.27 -0.73 -0.92
N VAL A 32 2.99 -2.01 -0.66
CA VAL A 32 2.15 -2.43 0.47
C VAL A 32 2.75 -1.95 1.79
N LYS A 33 4.06 -2.18 2.00
CA LYS A 33 4.75 -1.81 3.23
C LYS A 33 4.71 -0.31 3.48
N ASN A 34 5.15 0.48 2.50
CA ASN A 34 5.32 1.92 2.68
C ASN A 34 3.97 2.62 2.78
N GLN A 35 3.01 2.28 1.92
CA GLN A 35 1.71 2.96 1.92
C GLN A 35 0.84 2.56 3.12
N ALA A 36 0.96 1.32 3.65
CA ALA A 36 0.29 0.97 4.90
C ALA A 36 0.82 1.79 6.09
N ALA A 37 2.13 2.02 6.16
CA ALA A 37 2.73 2.88 7.18
C ALA A 37 2.24 4.34 7.06
N GLU A 38 2.16 4.88 5.83
CA GLU A 38 1.62 6.22 5.59
C GLU A 38 0.13 6.32 5.96
N VAL A 39 -0.68 5.30 5.68
CA VAL A 39 -2.08 5.24 6.12
C VAL A 39 -2.18 5.30 7.64
N GLN A 40 -1.38 4.51 8.36
CA GLN A 40 -1.34 4.53 9.83
C GLN A 40 -0.96 5.92 10.36
N GLN A 41 0.05 6.56 9.76
CA GLN A 41 0.46 7.92 10.13
C GLN A 41 -0.66 8.94 9.90
N MET A 42 -1.32 8.89 8.72
CA MET A 42 -2.41 9.82 8.38
C MET A 42 -3.61 9.62 9.31
N GLN A 43 -4.00 8.38 9.61
CA GLN A 43 -5.09 8.11 10.55
C GLN A 43 -4.76 8.66 11.94
N GLY A 44 -3.53 8.44 12.42
CA GLY A 44 -3.09 8.99 13.70
C GLY A 44 -3.04 10.52 13.74
N ILE A 45 -2.88 11.21 12.60
CA ILE A 45 -3.03 12.68 12.52
C ILE A 45 -4.50 13.07 12.63
N LEU A 46 -5.40 12.40 11.90
CA LEU A 46 -6.83 12.69 11.94
C LEU A 46 -7.43 12.48 13.33
N ASP A 47 -7.01 11.43 14.03
CA ASP A 47 -7.48 11.13 15.39
C ASP A 47 -7.07 12.20 16.42
N ARG A 48 -6.10 13.07 16.09
CA ARG A 48 -5.63 14.18 16.93
C ARG A 48 -6.24 15.53 16.57
N LEU A 49 -7.12 15.59 15.57
CA LEU A 49 -7.86 16.80 15.17
C LEU A 49 -9.23 16.84 15.86
#